data_AF-A0A3Q7NBZ8-F1
#
_entry.id   AF-A0A3Q7NBZ8-F1
#
_cell.length_a   1.000
_cell.length_b   1.000
_cell.length_c   1.000
_cell.angle_alpha   90.00
_cell.angle_beta   90.00
_cell.angle_gamma   90.00
#
_symmetry.space_group_name_H-M   'P 1'
#
loop_
_entity.id
_entity.type
_entity.pdbx_description
1 polymer ?
#
loop_
_entity_poly.entity_id
_entity_poly.type
_entity_poly.pdbx_seq_one_letter_code
_entity_poly.pdbx_strand_id
1 'polypeptide(L)'
;MAVGGAHSAGGPGVQRGHGISKRPAPGRTPRPGGRGAVCLAGAQKPSPCQCSRITARNRKNCGFPGVTPETCFSAGCCFDSTVPNVPWCFHPLPKQESEQCVMEVSARRDCGYPGISPQVCASRKCCFSDTIVNVPWCFFPIPVEGGSEDGSCNGHGEQVTSATPLDPCPAGGAAQPTVLQPRVGSATKCHMLCRVLGPTWTFSQHQGEPKSAAET
;
A
#
# COMPACT_ATOMS: atom_id res chain seq x y z
N MET A 1 21.39 -91.68 17.83
CA MET A 1 20.41 -91.70 18.93
C MET A 1 20.12 -90.26 19.33
N ALA A 2 18.83 -89.92 19.49
CA ALA A 2 18.29 -88.71 20.12
C ALA A 2 18.54 -87.36 19.39
N VAL A 3 17.66 -86.36 19.30
CA VAL A 3 16.26 -86.08 19.72
C VAL A 3 15.87 -84.70 19.14
N GLY A 4 14.57 -84.47 18.86
CA GLY A 4 13.86 -83.17 18.90
C GLY A 4 14.22 -82.13 17.82
N GLY A 5 13.30 -81.41 17.16
CA GLY A 5 12.03 -80.81 17.56
C GLY A 5 12.11 -79.32 17.17
N ALA A 6 11.37 -78.83 16.18
CA ALA A 6 9.97 -78.39 16.28
C ALA A 6 9.82 -76.85 16.44
N HIS A 7 9.52 -76.19 15.31
CA HIS A 7 8.63 -75.03 15.07
C HIS A 7 8.91 -73.66 15.73
N SER A 8 9.23 -72.66 14.89
CA SER A 8 9.19 -71.23 15.20
C SER A 8 7.78 -70.66 14.99
N ALA A 9 7.16 -70.14 16.04
CA ALA A 9 5.97 -69.28 15.97
C ALA A 9 6.38 -67.83 16.25
N GLY A 10 6.29 -66.95 15.25
CA GLY A 10 6.48 -65.51 15.40
C GLY A 10 5.13 -64.81 15.60
N GLY A 11 4.90 -64.29 16.81
CA GLY A 11 3.74 -63.46 17.16
C GLY A 11 3.95 -61.97 16.85
N PRO A 12 2.88 -61.15 16.85
CA PRO A 12 2.90 -59.75 16.44
C PRO A 12 3.45 -58.82 17.54
N GLY A 13 4.29 -57.86 17.14
CA GLY A 13 4.80 -56.80 18.00
C GLY A 13 3.73 -55.74 18.29
N VAL A 14 3.29 -55.67 19.55
CA VAL A 14 2.52 -54.53 20.09
C VAL A 14 3.49 -53.60 20.82
N GLN A 15 3.76 -52.43 20.25
CA GLN A 15 4.56 -51.41 20.91
C GLN A 15 3.66 -50.66 21.90
N ARG A 16 3.85 -50.92 23.20
CA ARG A 16 3.20 -50.16 24.28
C ARG A 16 3.86 -48.79 24.42
N GLY A 17 3.03 -47.76 24.35
CA GLY A 17 3.43 -46.35 24.43
C GLY A 17 4.00 -45.94 25.78
N HIS A 18 4.94 -45.01 25.73
CA HIS A 18 5.41 -44.24 26.87
C HIS A 18 4.47 -43.04 27.08
N GLY A 19 3.49 -43.20 27.97
CA GLY A 19 2.62 -42.13 28.44
C GLY A 19 3.36 -41.23 29.42
N ILE A 20 3.84 -40.08 28.96
CA ILE A 20 4.37 -39.02 29.83
C ILE A 20 3.17 -38.31 30.46
N SER A 21 2.82 -38.72 31.67
CA SER A 21 1.77 -38.10 32.48
C SER A 21 2.20 -36.68 32.89
N LYS A 22 1.93 -35.67 32.05
CA LYS A 22 2.02 -34.26 32.44
C LYS A 22 0.92 -33.96 33.46
N ARG A 23 1.30 -33.82 34.72
CA ARG A 23 0.42 -33.27 35.78
C ARG A 23 -0.02 -31.85 35.38
N PRO A 24 -1.31 -31.49 35.48
CA PRO A 24 -1.74 -30.10 35.41
C PRO A 24 -1.17 -29.33 36.62
N ALA A 25 -0.65 -28.12 36.37
CA ALA A 25 -0.27 -27.20 37.43
C ALA A 25 -1.51 -26.81 38.27
N PRO A 26 -1.40 -26.62 39.59
CA PRO A 26 -2.50 -26.13 40.40
C PRO A 26 -2.90 -24.72 39.95
N GLY A 27 -4.19 -24.55 39.69
CA GLY A 27 -4.79 -23.30 39.23
C GLY A 27 -4.52 -22.16 40.20
N ARG A 28 -4.07 -21.03 39.67
CA ARG A 28 -4.13 -19.75 40.37
C ARG A 28 -5.60 -19.37 40.47
N THR A 29 -6.16 -19.47 41.67
CA THR A 29 -7.48 -18.92 42.00
C THR A 29 -7.47 -17.41 41.76
N PRO A 30 -8.43 -16.85 40.99
CA PRO A 30 -8.59 -15.40 40.91
C PRO A 30 -8.95 -14.85 42.29
N ARG A 31 -8.17 -13.89 42.78
CA ARG A 31 -8.43 -13.18 44.03
C ARG A 31 -9.71 -12.34 43.89
N PRO A 32 -10.74 -12.51 44.72
CA PRO A 32 -11.93 -11.66 44.68
C PRO A 32 -11.58 -10.34 45.39
N GLY A 33 -11.38 -9.26 44.63
CA GLY A 33 -11.07 -7.96 45.24
C GLY A 33 -10.42 -6.91 44.36
N GLY A 34 -10.33 -7.11 43.04
CA GLY A 34 -10.00 -6.04 42.11
C GLY A 34 -11.28 -5.50 41.48
N ARG A 35 -11.68 -4.27 41.81
CA ARG A 35 -12.53 -3.47 40.92
C ARG A 35 -11.74 -3.28 39.62
N GLY A 36 -11.81 -4.26 38.74
CA GLY A 36 -11.28 -4.15 37.39
C GLY A 36 -12.07 -3.04 36.73
N ALA A 37 -11.43 -1.89 36.55
CA ALA A 37 -11.87 -0.93 35.58
C ALA A 37 -11.84 -1.66 34.24
N VAL A 38 -13.00 -2.14 33.79
CA VAL A 38 -13.19 -2.45 32.38
C VAL A 38 -13.02 -1.11 31.70
N CYS A 39 -11.87 -0.88 31.07
CA CYS A 39 -11.76 0.21 30.11
C CYS A 39 -12.81 -0.12 29.05
N LEU A 40 -13.98 0.52 29.12
CA LEU A 40 -14.88 0.60 27.99
C LEU A 40 -14.01 1.17 26.89
N ALA A 41 -13.68 0.35 25.89
CA ALA A 41 -12.85 0.77 24.78
C ALA A 41 -13.50 2.03 24.22
N GLY A 42 -12.91 3.20 24.49
CA GLY A 42 -13.36 4.45 23.92
C GLY A 42 -13.39 4.27 22.41
N ALA A 43 -14.38 4.85 21.75
CA ALA A 43 -14.49 4.74 20.32
C ALA A 43 -13.20 5.29 19.69
N GLN A 44 -12.42 4.42 19.04
CA GLN A 44 -11.16 4.83 18.43
C GLN A 44 -11.47 5.76 17.27
N LYS A 45 -10.73 6.87 17.17
CA LYS A 45 -10.86 7.82 16.07
C LYS A 45 -10.61 7.07 14.73
N PRO A 46 -11.50 7.18 13.74
CA PRO A 46 -11.31 6.53 12.44
C PRO A 46 -10.10 7.11 11.71
N SER A 47 -9.49 6.29 10.83
CA SER A 47 -8.37 6.73 10.01
C SER A 47 -8.83 7.71 8.91
N PRO A 48 -7.92 8.51 8.33
CA PRO A 48 -8.28 9.44 7.27
C PRO A 48 -8.99 8.77 6.09
N CYS A 49 -8.55 7.58 5.66
CA CYS A 49 -9.14 6.87 4.52
C CYS A 49 -10.55 6.37 4.81
N GLN A 50 -10.82 6.02 6.07
CA GLN A 50 -12.16 5.61 6.49
C GLN A 50 -13.18 6.74 6.36
N CYS A 51 -12.74 8.00 6.39
CA CYS A 51 -13.59 9.17 6.27
C CYS A 51 -13.63 9.77 4.87
N SER A 52 -12.46 9.93 4.22
CA SER A 52 -12.35 10.67 2.96
C SER A 52 -12.84 9.89 1.74
N ARG A 53 -12.77 8.55 1.78
CA ARG A 53 -13.14 7.69 0.65
C ARG A 53 -14.63 7.34 0.59
N ILE A 54 -15.46 7.93 1.46
CA ILE A 54 -16.91 7.80 1.42
C ILE A 54 -17.51 8.92 0.59
N THR A 55 -18.22 8.56 -0.47
CA THR A 55 -19.01 9.53 -1.24
C THR A 55 -20.10 10.16 -0.37
N ALA A 56 -20.28 11.47 -0.49
CA ALA A 56 -21.20 12.23 0.37
C ALA A 56 -22.63 11.66 0.40
N ARG A 57 -23.10 11.12 -0.73
CA ARG A 57 -24.44 10.49 -0.85
C ARG A 57 -24.58 9.16 -0.10
N ASN A 58 -23.48 8.45 0.15
CA ASN A 58 -23.47 7.16 0.84
C ASN A 58 -23.21 7.29 2.35
N ARG A 59 -23.01 8.52 2.85
CA ARG A 59 -22.81 8.79 4.28
C ARG A 59 -24.04 8.36 5.08
N LYS A 60 -23.80 7.51 6.08
CA LYS A 60 -24.82 7.10 7.05
C LYS A 60 -24.65 7.91 8.32
N ASN A 61 -25.71 8.59 8.76
CA ASN A 61 -25.67 9.41 9.97
C ASN A 61 -25.23 8.61 11.20
N CYS A 62 -24.26 9.15 11.95
CA CYS A 62 -23.79 8.59 13.21
C CYS A 62 -24.07 9.50 14.41
N GLY A 63 -24.24 10.81 14.18
CA GLY A 63 -24.41 11.81 15.25
C GLY A 63 -25.84 12.33 15.41
N PHE A 64 -26.02 13.24 16.36
CA PHE A 64 -27.24 14.04 16.48
C PHE A 64 -27.11 15.37 15.71
N PRO A 65 -28.22 16.03 15.35
CA PRO A 65 -28.18 17.34 14.69
C PRO A 65 -27.40 18.38 15.52
N GLY A 66 -26.46 19.09 14.89
CA GLY A 66 -25.64 20.10 15.58
C GLY A 66 -24.46 19.54 16.39
N VAL A 67 -24.11 18.26 16.21
CA VAL A 67 -22.91 17.68 16.83
C VAL A 67 -21.63 18.42 16.40
N THR A 68 -20.72 18.65 17.35
CA THR A 68 -19.42 19.26 17.06
C THR A 68 -18.46 18.24 16.43
N PRO A 69 -17.43 18.68 15.67
CA PRO A 69 -16.42 17.78 15.12
C PRO A 69 -15.78 16.87 16.18
N GLU A 70 -15.42 17.44 17.33
CA GLU A 70 -14.74 16.74 18.43
C GLU A 70 -15.64 15.67 19.04
N THR A 71 -16.92 15.99 19.22
CA THR A 71 -17.92 15.04 19.75
C THR A 71 -18.14 13.89 18.76
N CYS A 72 -18.20 14.20 17.47
CA CYS A 72 -18.35 13.19 16.42
C CYS A 72 -17.14 12.24 16.34
N PHE A 73 -15.92 12.78 16.35
CA PHE A 73 -14.70 11.96 16.35
C PHE A 73 -14.53 11.15 17.63
N SER A 74 -14.92 11.70 18.78
CA SER A 74 -14.90 10.98 20.06
C SER A 74 -15.93 9.86 20.13
N ALA A 75 -16.98 9.91 19.32
CA ALA A 75 -17.92 8.82 19.09
C ALA A 75 -17.40 7.76 18.10
N GLY A 76 -16.18 7.92 17.57
CA GLY A 76 -15.58 7.02 16.58
C GLY A 76 -16.12 7.23 15.17
N CYS A 77 -16.68 8.40 14.89
CA CYS A 77 -17.28 8.73 13.60
C CYS A 77 -16.50 9.81 12.86
N CYS A 78 -16.81 9.95 11.57
CA CYS A 78 -16.19 10.92 10.69
C CYS A 78 -17.00 12.20 10.66
N PHE A 79 -16.33 13.34 10.65
CA PHE A 79 -16.97 14.65 10.53
C PHE A 79 -16.53 15.36 9.24
N ASP A 80 -17.49 15.83 8.45
CA ASP A 80 -17.26 16.71 7.31
C ASP A 80 -18.52 17.57 7.02
N SER A 81 -18.39 18.88 7.17
CA SER A 81 -19.44 19.87 6.92
C SER A 81 -19.32 20.60 5.58
N THR A 82 -18.40 20.19 4.70
CA THR A 82 -18.17 20.86 3.40
C THR A 82 -19.31 20.63 2.41
N VAL A 83 -20.06 19.53 2.55
CA VAL A 83 -21.18 19.18 1.67
C VAL A 83 -22.52 19.43 2.39
N PRO A 84 -23.41 20.28 1.86
CA PRO A 84 -24.73 20.49 2.44
C PRO A 84 -25.68 19.31 2.13
N ASN A 85 -26.79 19.23 2.85
CA ASN A 85 -27.88 18.25 2.65
C ASN A 85 -27.46 16.77 2.80
N VAL A 86 -26.34 16.50 3.45
CA VAL A 86 -25.88 15.14 3.82
C VAL A 86 -25.48 15.14 5.30
N PRO A 87 -25.42 13.96 5.97
CA PRO A 87 -24.97 13.89 7.35
C PRO A 87 -23.53 14.38 7.50
N TRP A 88 -23.32 15.38 8.36
CA TRP A 88 -21.98 15.88 8.66
C TRP A 88 -21.20 14.97 9.59
N CYS A 89 -21.89 14.29 10.52
CA CYS A 89 -21.31 13.22 11.33
C CYS A 89 -21.79 11.87 10.82
N PHE A 90 -20.88 11.05 10.30
CA PHE A 90 -21.21 9.81 9.60
C PHE A 90 -20.32 8.64 10.00
N HIS A 91 -20.84 7.44 9.78
CA HIS A 91 -20.11 6.21 10.06
C HIS A 91 -18.89 6.06 9.14
N PRO A 92 -17.71 5.68 9.68
CA PRO A 92 -16.53 5.40 8.89
C PRO A 92 -16.69 4.14 8.04
N LEU A 93 -15.82 3.99 7.02
CA LEU A 93 -15.66 2.70 6.35
C LEU A 93 -15.15 1.64 7.33
N PRO A 94 -15.44 0.35 7.08
CA PRO A 94 -14.86 -0.72 7.88
C PRO A 94 -13.33 -0.66 7.85
N LYS A 95 -12.71 -0.78 9.04
CA LYS A 95 -11.26 -0.92 9.17
C LYS A 95 -10.78 -2.13 8.37
N GLN A 96 -9.62 -1.99 7.73
CA GLN A 96 -8.94 -3.05 6.98
C GLN A 96 -7.51 -3.22 7.52
N GLU A 97 -6.84 -4.29 7.08
CA GLU A 97 -5.43 -4.55 7.42
C GLU A 97 -4.49 -3.42 6.98
N SER A 98 -4.83 -2.70 5.90
CA SER A 98 -4.08 -1.54 5.42
C SER A 98 -5.00 -0.42 4.95
N GLU A 99 -4.52 0.83 5.06
CA GLU A 99 -5.23 2.02 4.56
C GLU A 99 -5.45 1.97 3.05
N GLN A 100 -4.60 1.23 2.31
CA GLN A 100 -4.76 1.00 0.88
C GLN A 100 -6.01 0.17 0.53
N CYS A 101 -6.49 -0.66 1.47
CA CYS A 101 -7.66 -1.52 1.29
C CYS A 101 -8.96 -0.87 1.77
N VAL A 102 -8.90 0.27 2.45
CA VAL A 102 -10.08 0.99 2.94
C VAL A 102 -10.76 1.70 1.76
N MET A 103 -11.94 1.24 1.35
CA MET A 103 -12.73 1.85 0.28
C MET A 103 -14.21 1.46 0.36
N GLU A 104 -15.05 2.18 -0.36
CA GLU A 104 -16.44 1.78 -0.55
C GLU A 104 -16.56 0.47 -1.35
N VAL A 105 -17.61 -0.29 -1.07
CA VAL A 105 -17.89 -1.56 -1.76
C VAL A 105 -18.09 -1.36 -3.26
N SER A 106 -18.76 -0.26 -3.63
CA SER A 106 -18.97 0.15 -5.02
C SER A 106 -17.69 0.54 -5.76
N ALA A 107 -16.62 0.88 -5.04
CA ALA A 107 -15.31 1.20 -5.60
C ALA A 107 -14.43 -0.04 -5.80
N ARG A 108 -14.82 -1.21 -5.27
CA ARG A 108 -14.05 -2.45 -5.41
C ARG A 108 -13.98 -2.87 -6.87
N ARG A 109 -12.76 -2.86 -7.40
CA ARG A 109 -12.45 -3.43 -8.72
C ARG A 109 -11.88 -4.84 -8.52
N ASP A 110 -12.48 -5.83 -9.18
CA ASP A 110 -12.07 -7.22 -9.06
C ASP A 110 -10.60 -7.43 -9.46
N CYS A 111 -9.84 -8.10 -8.60
CA CYS A 111 -8.44 -8.48 -8.80
C CYS A 111 -8.25 -10.02 -8.75
N GLY A 112 -9.32 -10.79 -8.59
CA GLY A 112 -9.26 -12.23 -8.40
C GLY A 112 -10.20 -13.00 -9.32
N TYR A 113 -10.80 -14.05 -8.75
CA TYR A 113 -11.79 -14.90 -9.37
C TYR A 113 -12.67 -15.52 -8.27
N PRO A 114 -13.88 -16.02 -8.60
CA PRO A 114 -14.75 -16.67 -7.62
C PRO A 114 -14.05 -17.82 -6.90
N GLY A 115 -14.10 -17.84 -5.57
CA GLY A 115 -13.47 -18.88 -4.74
C GLY A 115 -11.95 -18.72 -4.54
N ILE A 116 -11.35 -17.60 -4.94
CA ILE A 116 -9.95 -17.29 -4.63
C ILE A 116 -9.70 -17.30 -3.11
N SER A 117 -8.61 -17.94 -2.67
CA SER A 117 -8.23 -17.92 -1.26
C SER A 117 -7.61 -16.58 -0.85
N PRO A 118 -7.70 -16.18 0.43
CA PRO A 118 -7.05 -14.96 0.93
C PRO A 118 -5.56 -14.90 0.62
N GLN A 119 -4.86 -16.03 0.72
CA GLN A 119 -3.42 -16.13 0.47
C GLN A 119 -3.07 -15.90 -1.00
N VAL A 120 -3.88 -16.42 -1.93
CA VAL A 120 -3.68 -16.21 -3.36
C VAL A 120 -4.04 -14.77 -3.76
N CYS A 121 -5.05 -14.17 -3.13
CA CYS A 121 -5.34 -12.75 -3.33
C CYS A 121 -4.18 -11.85 -2.84
N ALA A 122 -3.64 -12.13 -1.65
CA ALA A 122 -2.52 -11.40 -1.08
C ALA A 122 -1.24 -11.56 -1.91
N SER A 123 -0.96 -12.75 -2.47
CA SER A 123 0.20 -12.95 -3.36
C SER A 123 0.10 -12.16 -4.66
N ARG A 124 -1.13 -11.86 -5.11
CA ARG A 124 -1.43 -10.94 -6.22
C ARG A 124 -1.37 -9.46 -5.83
N LYS A 125 -0.93 -9.15 -4.60
CA LYS A 125 -0.81 -7.79 -4.05
C LYS A 125 -2.15 -7.04 -4.00
N CYS A 126 -3.23 -7.78 -3.74
CA CYS A 126 -4.58 -7.26 -3.66
C CYS A 126 -5.17 -7.39 -2.26
N CYS A 127 -6.26 -6.66 -2.05
CA CYS A 127 -7.01 -6.62 -0.81
C CYS A 127 -8.05 -7.73 -0.79
N PHE A 128 -8.23 -8.39 0.36
CA PHE A 128 -9.21 -9.46 0.52
C PHE A 128 -10.25 -9.10 1.60
N SER A 129 -11.53 -9.20 1.29
CA SER A 129 -12.64 -9.04 2.24
C SER A 129 -13.88 -9.79 1.75
N ASP A 130 -14.26 -10.83 2.48
CA ASP A 130 -15.39 -11.74 2.24
C ASP A 130 -16.64 -11.42 3.07
N THR A 131 -16.64 -10.29 3.79
CA THR A 131 -17.72 -9.88 4.69
C THR A 131 -19.02 -9.51 3.98
N ILE A 132 -18.97 -9.26 2.67
CA ILE A 132 -20.11 -8.85 1.85
C ILE A 132 -20.24 -9.84 0.69
N VAL A 133 -21.44 -10.39 0.52
CA VAL A 133 -21.75 -11.32 -0.57
C VAL A 133 -22.03 -10.58 -1.87
N ASN A 134 -21.94 -11.27 -3.00
CA ASN A 134 -22.21 -10.75 -4.35
C ASN A 134 -21.35 -9.55 -4.77
N VAL A 135 -20.16 -9.40 -4.20
CA VAL A 135 -19.17 -8.38 -4.57
C VAL A 135 -17.78 -9.03 -4.68
N PRO A 136 -16.82 -8.42 -5.40
CA PRO A 136 -15.46 -8.94 -5.45
C PRO A 136 -14.85 -9.05 -4.05
N TRP A 137 -14.48 -10.27 -3.66
CA TRP A 137 -13.79 -10.52 -2.39
C TRP A 137 -12.31 -10.19 -2.47
N CYS A 138 -11.70 -10.39 -3.65
CA CYS A 138 -10.34 -9.94 -3.95
C CYS A 138 -10.40 -8.70 -4.85
N PHE A 139 -9.91 -7.56 -4.38
CA PHE A 139 -10.02 -6.29 -5.09
C PHE A 139 -8.72 -5.49 -5.07
N PHE A 140 -8.55 -4.63 -6.07
CA PHE A 140 -7.35 -3.79 -6.16
C PHE A 140 -7.28 -2.78 -5.01
N PRO A 141 -6.08 -2.54 -4.42
CA PRO A 141 -5.87 -1.47 -3.45
C PRO A 141 -5.96 -0.09 -4.13
N ILE A 142 -6.28 0.94 -3.34
CA ILE A 142 -6.12 2.34 -3.74
C ILE A 142 -4.86 2.88 -3.05
N PRO A 143 -3.86 3.37 -3.80
CA PRO A 143 -2.68 3.99 -3.22
C PRO A 143 -3.03 5.07 -2.20
N VAL A 144 -2.23 5.15 -1.14
CA VAL A 144 -2.24 6.28 -0.19
C VAL A 144 -1.00 7.10 -0.48
N GLU A 145 -1.17 8.40 -0.70
CA GLU A 145 -0.03 9.27 -0.93
C GLU A 145 0.60 9.64 0.41
N GLY A 146 1.91 9.41 0.54
CA GLY A 146 2.69 9.77 1.72
C GLY A 146 2.79 8.64 2.75
N GLY A 147 4.02 8.18 2.99
CA GLY A 147 4.39 7.28 4.09
C GLY A 147 4.60 8.00 5.43
N SER A 148 3.94 9.13 5.65
CA SER A 148 3.90 9.81 6.94
C SER A 148 2.60 9.46 7.66
N GLU A 149 2.65 9.49 8.98
CA GLU A 149 1.66 8.97 9.95
C GLU A 149 0.26 9.58 9.81
N ASP A 150 0.13 10.60 8.94
CA ASP A 150 -1.07 11.32 8.55
C ASP A 150 -1.55 10.96 7.13
N GLY A 151 -1.37 9.70 6.70
CA GLY A 151 -1.60 9.19 5.33
C GLY A 151 -2.72 9.91 4.57
N SER A 152 -2.35 10.60 3.48
CA SER A 152 -3.28 11.41 2.69
C SER A 152 -4.09 10.50 1.78
N CYS A 153 -5.38 10.39 2.08
CA CYS A 153 -6.29 9.46 1.43
C CYS A 153 -7.04 10.06 0.24
N ASN A 154 -6.43 11.01 -0.46
CA ASN A 154 -7.02 11.69 -1.62
C ASN A 154 -7.00 10.76 -2.84
N GLY A 155 -8.01 9.89 -2.90
CA GLY A 155 -8.30 9.11 -4.10
C GLY A 155 -9.11 9.94 -5.10
N HIS A 156 -8.48 10.91 -5.77
CA HIS A 156 -9.00 11.32 -7.08
C HIS A 156 -8.63 10.18 -8.04
N GLY A 157 -9.60 9.29 -8.29
CA GLY A 157 -9.49 8.31 -9.35
C GLY A 157 -9.51 9.03 -10.70
N GLU A 158 -8.40 9.65 -11.07
CA GLU A 158 -8.11 9.90 -12.47
C GLU A 158 -7.57 8.61 -13.08
N GLN A 159 -8.06 8.31 -14.26
CA GLN A 159 -7.86 7.04 -14.93
C GLN A 159 -6.38 6.88 -15.25
N VAL A 160 -5.72 5.90 -14.61
CA VAL A 160 -4.47 5.35 -15.16
C VAL A 160 -4.85 4.66 -16.46
N THR A 161 -4.84 5.41 -17.56
CA THR A 161 -4.74 4.84 -18.89
C THR A 161 -3.40 4.14 -18.96
N SER A 162 -3.49 2.87 -19.25
CA SER A 162 -2.45 1.89 -19.53
C SER A 162 -1.23 2.48 -20.26
N ALA A 163 -0.07 1.99 -19.87
CA ALA A 163 1.25 2.29 -20.39
C ALA A 163 1.35 2.46 -21.93
N THR A 164 2.01 3.55 -22.34
CA THR A 164 2.90 3.56 -23.49
C THR A 164 4.33 3.44 -22.95
N PRO A 165 5.14 2.46 -23.38
CA PRO A 165 6.53 2.37 -22.94
C PRO A 165 7.42 3.21 -23.86
N LEU A 166 7.77 4.45 -23.48
CA LEU A 166 8.94 5.19 -23.99
C LEU A 166 9.34 6.30 -23.00
N ASP A 167 10.37 6.06 -22.17
CA ASP A 167 11.67 6.75 -22.19
C ASP A 167 12.41 6.65 -20.83
N PRO A 168 13.72 6.35 -20.82
CA PRO A 168 14.55 6.34 -19.61
C PRO A 168 14.80 7.73 -19.02
N CYS A 169 14.83 7.82 -17.69
CA CYS A 169 15.25 9.02 -16.97
C CYS A 169 16.74 9.34 -17.22
N PRO A 170 17.11 10.61 -17.47
CA PRO A 170 18.52 11.01 -17.51
C PRO A 170 19.10 11.05 -16.09
N ALA A 171 20.31 10.49 -15.95
CA ALA A 171 21.10 10.57 -14.74
C ALA A 171 21.63 12.00 -14.51
N GLY A 172 21.73 12.35 -13.23
CA GLY A 172 21.99 13.69 -12.69
C GLY A 172 23.16 14.46 -13.29
N GLY A 173 22.90 15.74 -13.54
CA GLY A 173 23.91 16.80 -13.66
C GLY A 173 24.21 17.40 -12.28
N ALA A 174 25.49 17.52 -11.96
CA ALA A 174 25.99 18.19 -10.78
C ALA A 174 25.87 19.72 -10.91
N ALA A 175 25.45 20.36 -9.83
CA ALA A 175 25.44 21.81 -9.64
C ALA A 175 26.87 22.39 -9.60
N GLN A 176 27.08 23.65 -10.05
CA GLN A 176 27.80 24.78 -9.40
C GLN A 176 27.45 26.12 -10.12
N PRO A 177 27.97 27.31 -9.72
CA PRO A 177 27.29 28.30 -8.91
C PRO A 177 26.95 29.62 -9.64
N THR A 178 26.08 30.40 -9.00
CA THR A 178 25.68 31.77 -9.37
C THR A 178 26.86 32.75 -9.39
N VAL A 179 27.06 33.43 -10.52
CA VAL A 179 27.79 34.72 -10.58
C VAL A 179 26.96 35.75 -11.36
N LEU A 180 26.64 36.81 -10.62
CA LEU A 180 26.14 38.16 -10.94
C LEU A 180 26.25 38.63 -12.41
N GLN A 181 25.15 39.11 -12.98
CA GLN A 181 25.16 39.98 -14.18
C GLN A 181 24.91 41.45 -13.81
N PRO A 182 25.75 42.39 -14.27
CA PRO A 182 25.45 43.82 -14.32
C PRO A 182 24.69 44.21 -15.59
N ARG A 183 24.04 45.37 -15.49
CA ARG A 183 23.10 46.00 -16.42
C ARG A 183 23.78 46.75 -17.58
N VAL A 184 22.93 47.25 -18.49
CA VAL A 184 23.13 48.30 -19.52
C VAL A 184 23.69 47.76 -20.85
N GLY A 185 23.22 48.12 -22.05
CA GLY A 185 22.22 49.08 -22.52
C GLY A 185 22.21 49.07 -24.07
N SER A 186 21.14 49.63 -24.64
CA SER A 186 20.87 49.78 -26.08
C SER A 186 21.92 50.66 -26.80
N ALA A 187 22.38 50.25 -27.98
CA ALA A 187 23.02 51.15 -28.94
C ALA A 187 22.83 50.68 -30.41
N THR A 188 21.90 51.40 -31.05
CA THR A 188 21.78 51.81 -32.45
C THR A 188 22.98 51.57 -33.39
N LYS A 189 22.64 51.11 -34.60
CA LYS A 189 23.26 51.41 -35.92
C LYS A 189 24.38 50.48 -36.41
N CYS A 190 24.03 49.70 -37.44
CA CYS A 190 24.93 49.00 -38.34
C CYS A 190 25.96 49.95 -38.98
N HIS A 191 27.20 49.48 -39.18
CA HIS A 191 27.83 49.58 -40.50
C HIS A 191 28.92 48.51 -40.71
N MET A 192 28.80 47.88 -41.86
CA MET A 192 29.66 46.86 -42.46
C MET A 192 31.08 47.39 -42.69
N LEU A 193 32.10 46.60 -42.37
CA LEU A 193 33.37 46.61 -43.12
C LEU A 193 33.89 45.17 -43.24
N CYS A 194 33.74 44.62 -44.45
CA CYS A 194 34.45 43.44 -44.91
C CYS A 194 35.96 43.73 -44.96
N ARG A 195 36.79 42.79 -44.48
CA ARG A 195 38.08 42.51 -45.11
C ARG A 195 38.33 41.00 -45.17
N VAL A 196 38.57 40.58 -46.41
CA VAL A 196 38.85 39.24 -46.89
C VAL A 196 40.28 38.85 -46.52
N LEU A 197 40.48 37.66 -45.97
CA LEU A 197 41.71 36.87 -46.15
C LEU A 197 41.37 35.37 -46.21
N GLY A 198 41.12 34.91 -47.43
CA GLY A 198 41.67 33.67 -47.99
C GLY A 198 41.12 32.30 -47.54
N PRO A 199 41.26 31.26 -48.40
CA PRO A 199 40.42 30.07 -48.38
C PRO A 199 41.21 28.79 -48.03
N THR A 200 40.60 27.87 -47.29
CA THR A 200 40.56 26.42 -47.61
C THR A 200 39.90 25.67 -46.46
N TRP A 201 38.68 25.25 -46.71
CA TRP A 201 38.07 24.17 -45.95
C TRP A 201 38.79 22.89 -46.36
N THR A 202 39.52 22.27 -45.43
CA THR A 202 39.92 20.86 -45.57
C THR A 202 39.16 20.06 -44.53
N PHE A 203 38.32 19.17 -45.05
CA PHE A 203 37.56 18.18 -44.29
C PHE A 203 38.47 16.98 -44.06
N SER A 204 38.76 16.64 -42.80
CA SER A 204 39.51 15.43 -42.47
C SER A 204 38.59 14.45 -41.74
N GLN A 205 38.21 13.40 -42.46
CA GLN A 205 37.55 12.20 -41.92
C GLN A 205 38.62 11.32 -41.29
N HIS A 206 38.66 11.24 -39.96
CA HIS A 206 39.38 10.17 -39.30
C HIS A 206 38.48 8.94 -39.20
N GLN A 207 38.76 7.96 -40.05
CA GLN A 207 38.33 6.58 -39.87
C GLN A 207 39.02 6.01 -38.62
N GLY A 208 38.24 5.39 -37.74
CA GLY A 208 38.72 4.54 -36.66
C GLY A 208 37.99 3.20 -36.71
N GLU A 209 38.69 2.18 -37.19
CA GLU A 209 38.26 0.77 -37.22
C GLU A 209 38.33 0.10 -35.82
N PRO A 210 37.72 -1.10 -35.65
CA PRO A 210 37.32 -1.67 -34.37
C PRO A 210 38.28 -2.74 -33.81
N LYS A 211 38.29 -2.89 -32.47
CA LYS A 211 38.72 -4.08 -31.70
C LYS A 211 37.96 -4.05 -30.37
N SER A 212 37.44 -5.11 -29.76
CA SER A 212 37.61 -6.55 -29.90
C SER A 212 36.40 -7.24 -29.23
N ALA A 213 35.94 -8.35 -29.79
CA ALA A 213 35.07 -9.32 -29.12
C ALA A 213 35.91 -10.37 -28.36
N ALA A 214 35.20 -11.13 -27.53
CA ALA A 214 35.64 -11.87 -26.36
C ALA A 214 36.29 -13.25 -26.59
N GLU A 215 36.69 -13.82 -25.44
CA GLU A 215 37.37 -15.08 -25.14
C GLU A 215 36.71 -16.40 -25.61
N THR A 216 37.59 -17.41 -25.65
CA THR A 216 37.42 -18.90 -25.64
C THR A 216 37.25 -19.62 -26.97
#